data_AF-A0A1F5EJV1-F1
#
_entry.id   AF-A0A1F5EJV1-F1
#
_cell.length_a   1.000
_cell.length_b   1.000
_cell.length_c   1.000
_cell.angle_alpha   90.00
_cell.angle_beta   90.00
_cell.angle_gamma   90.00
#
_symmetry.space_group_name_H-M   'P 1'
#
loop_
_entity.id
_entity.type
_entity.pdbx_description
1 polymer ?
#
loop_
_entity_poly.entity_id
_entity_poly.type
_entity_poly.pdbx_seq_one_letter_code
_entity_poly.pdbx_strand_id
1 'polypeptide(L)'
;MSFKKSPIVVLFKDIMSKRESGLLFVGDILVFTLSLWVVLFIRYLALPSKEIFLQHIIPFSILFILWSLIFFIAGLYEKRVLIIKRRLFTSIFNVQLINSIIAAAFFYFASFFNIAPKTNLLIYLVVSFLFIVIWRAYIAPFVGVRKRANAIIVGNREEINDIKEAIEKNSWYNLNLISTLNLDKIDGLNFQQDVLDLIYKEGVSVVIVDLDSEKVKPLLSHFYNLMFSDIKFMNAHDVYEDIFGRIPLSLIQYDWFLENISNSSHVFYDSLKRVMDVFVSLILGIISLFLYPFVYIAIKLEDKGPIFYSQERIGQGGKRIKILKFRSMKTNDSGMWIDEGDKTTKVGRFLRKTSIDEFPQLWGVLKGDQSLVGPRPELPELVEVYSKEIPYYNIRHLEKPGLSGWAQIYHKEAPHHKTDIDKTKIKLSYDLFYIKHHSFILDLKIALKTLKILFFRKSF
;
A
#
# COMPACT_ATOMS: atom_id res chain seq x y z
N MET A 1 -26.65 -40.20 -5.24
CA MET A 1 -25.58 -41.21 -5.08
C MET A 1 -24.73 -40.81 -3.89
N SER A 2 -24.52 -41.74 -2.95
CA SER A 2 -24.09 -41.54 -1.56
C SER A 2 -22.90 -40.59 -1.34
N PHE A 3 -23.14 -39.45 -0.67
CA PHE A 3 -22.11 -38.65 -0.01
C PHE A 3 -21.81 -39.25 1.36
N LYS A 4 -20.74 -40.04 1.44
CA LYS A 4 -20.12 -40.41 2.72
C LYS A 4 -18.61 -40.26 2.59
N LYS A 5 -18.12 -39.03 2.75
CA LYS A 5 -16.74 -38.75 3.15
C LYS A 5 -16.80 -38.02 4.49
N SER A 6 -16.09 -38.57 5.47
CA SER A 6 -16.10 -38.16 6.88
C SER A 6 -15.71 -36.68 7.07
N PRO A 7 -16.22 -35.99 8.11
CA PRO A 7 -15.93 -34.57 8.39
C PRO A 7 -14.45 -34.24 8.64
N ILE A 8 -13.61 -35.25 8.90
CA ILE A 8 -12.19 -35.09 9.25
C ILE A 8 -11.31 -34.78 8.02
N VAL A 9 -11.80 -35.00 6.80
CA VAL A 9 -10.99 -34.83 5.56
C VAL A 9 -11.03 -33.39 5.01
N VAL A 10 -11.90 -32.52 5.53
CA VAL A 10 -12.04 -31.13 5.04
C VAL A 10 -10.98 -30.19 5.60
N LEU A 11 -10.31 -30.54 6.72
CA LEU A 11 -9.29 -29.70 7.36
C LEU A 11 -7.90 -29.71 6.68
N PHE A 12 -7.67 -30.58 5.68
CA PHE A 12 -6.33 -30.78 5.09
C PHE A 12 -6.22 -30.47 3.58
N LYS A 13 -7.24 -29.85 2.96
CA LYS A 13 -7.27 -29.67 1.50
C LYS A 13 -6.93 -28.27 0.97
N ASP A 14 -6.80 -27.28 1.85
CA ASP A 14 -6.24 -25.95 1.53
C ASP A 14 -4.69 -25.94 1.39
N ILE A 15 -4.08 -27.11 1.56
CA ILE A 15 -2.63 -27.30 1.52
C ILE A 15 -2.18 -27.17 0.06
N MET A 16 -1.08 -26.45 -0.17
CA MET A 16 -0.42 -26.48 -1.48
C MET A 16 -0.12 -27.93 -1.88
N SER A 17 0.19 -28.20 -3.15
CA SER A 17 0.63 -29.57 -3.48
C SER A 17 1.80 -29.94 -2.55
N LYS A 18 1.87 -31.19 -2.06
CA LYS A 18 2.93 -31.62 -1.11
C LYS A 18 4.32 -31.19 -1.57
N ARG A 19 4.55 -31.14 -2.89
CA ARG A 19 5.76 -30.63 -3.54
C ARG A 19 6.00 -29.14 -3.32
N GLU A 20 4.99 -28.28 -3.51
CA GLU A 20 5.16 -26.83 -3.37
C GLU A 20 5.30 -26.41 -1.89
N SER A 21 4.52 -26.99 -0.96
CA SER A 21 4.74 -26.76 0.48
C SER A 21 6.12 -27.24 0.90
N GLY A 22 6.56 -28.40 0.39
CA GLY A 22 7.91 -28.92 0.60
C GLY A 22 8.99 -27.97 0.08
N LEU A 23 8.83 -27.40 -1.12
CA LEU A 23 9.76 -26.42 -1.69
C LEU A 23 9.85 -25.15 -0.84
N LEU A 24 8.71 -24.64 -0.37
CA LEU A 24 8.69 -23.48 0.53
C LEU A 24 9.39 -23.77 1.84
N PHE A 25 9.06 -24.91 2.47
CA PHE A 25 9.66 -25.31 3.74
C PHE A 25 11.17 -25.50 3.62
N VAL A 26 11.64 -26.23 2.61
CA VAL A 26 13.07 -26.42 2.35
C VAL A 26 13.75 -25.08 2.08
N GLY A 27 13.12 -24.21 1.29
CA GLY A 27 13.63 -22.86 1.04
C GLY A 27 13.73 -22.00 2.30
N ASP A 28 12.75 -22.08 3.20
CA ASP A 28 12.81 -21.34 4.48
C ASP A 28 13.95 -21.83 5.37
N ILE A 29 14.16 -23.15 5.47
CA ILE A 29 15.28 -23.73 6.24
C ILE A 29 16.62 -23.31 5.65
N LEU A 30 16.75 -23.31 4.32
CA LEU A 30 17.94 -22.82 3.63
C LEU A 30 18.16 -21.33 3.90
N VAL A 31 17.11 -20.52 3.86
CA VAL A 31 17.17 -19.09 4.18
C VAL A 31 17.60 -18.87 5.62
N PHE A 32 17.03 -19.57 6.60
CA PHE A 32 17.42 -19.46 8.00
C PHE A 32 18.89 -19.81 8.22
N THR A 33 19.35 -20.89 7.60
CA THR A 33 20.74 -21.33 7.68
C THR A 33 21.70 -20.34 7.02
N LEU A 34 21.33 -19.85 5.82
CA LEU A 34 22.11 -18.84 5.10
C LEU A 34 22.17 -17.52 5.86
N SER A 35 21.05 -17.09 6.46
CA SER A 35 21.01 -15.91 7.31
C SER A 35 21.96 -16.05 8.50
N LEU A 36 22.04 -17.21 9.14
CA LEU A 36 22.99 -17.44 10.22
C LEU A 36 24.43 -17.31 9.74
N TRP A 37 24.74 -17.92 8.61
CA TRP A 37 26.08 -17.84 8.02
C TRP A 37 26.48 -16.38 7.71
N VAL A 38 25.58 -15.62 7.09
CA VAL A 38 25.80 -14.19 6.77
C VAL A 38 25.95 -13.34 8.04
N VAL A 39 25.20 -13.65 9.10
CA VAL A 39 25.33 -12.95 10.40
C VAL A 39 26.69 -13.17 11.01
N LEU A 40 27.20 -14.40 11.01
CA LEU A 40 28.54 -14.70 11.52
C LEU A 40 29.60 -13.99 10.69
N PHE A 41 29.44 -13.95 9.36
CA PHE A 41 30.32 -13.19 8.48
C PHE A 41 30.32 -11.68 8.80
N ILE A 42 29.13 -11.06 8.95
CA ILE A 42 29.00 -9.63 9.30
C ILE A 42 29.56 -9.36 10.70
N ARG A 43 29.31 -10.26 11.66
CA ARG A 43 29.73 -10.08 13.05
C ARG A 43 31.24 -10.12 13.21
N TYR A 44 31.89 -11.11 12.61
CA TYR A 44 33.31 -11.36 12.79
C TYR A 44 34.16 -10.76 11.65
N LEU A 45 33.54 -10.17 10.63
CA LEU A 45 34.18 -9.61 9.43
C LEU A 45 35.15 -10.59 8.74
N ALA A 46 34.86 -11.88 8.87
CA ALA A 46 35.67 -12.98 8.37
C ALA A 46 34.76 -14.15 7.97
N LEU A 47 35.24 -14.99 7.06
CA LEU A 47 34.52 -16.21 6.68
C LEU A 47 34.33 -17.10 7.93
N PRO A 48 33.10 -17.50 8.27
CA PRO A 48 32.84 -18.29 9.47
C PRO A 48 33.59 -19.62 9.43
N SER A 49 34.44 -19.87 10.43
CA SER A 49 35.08 -21.18 10.59
C SER A 49 34.03 -22.25 10.91
N LYS A 50 34.34 -23.51 10.61
CA LYS A 50 33.45 -24.64 10.89
C LYS A 50 33.07 -24.72 12.37
N GLU A 51 34.02 -24.44 13.26
CA GLU A 51 33.80 -24.47 14.72
C GLU A 51 32.82 -23.38 15.17
N ILE A 52 33.03 -22.13 14.73
CA ILE A 52 32.15 -21.01 15.06
C ILE A 52 30.74 -21.29 14.52
N PHE A 53 30.63 -21.78 13.29
CA PHE A 53 29.34 -22.13 12.70
C PHE A 53 28.63 -23.23 13.48
N LEU A 54 29.33 -24.31 13.85
CA LEU A 54 28.76 -25.42 14.62
C LEU A 54 28.30 -25.00 16.01
N GLN A 55 29.04 -24.11 16.69
CA GLN A 55 28.61 -23.58 17.98
C GLN A 55 27.29 -22.82 17.89
N HIS A 56 27.05 -22.10 16.79
CA HIS A 56 25.84 -21.29 16.62
C HIS A 56 24.68 -22.05 15.99
N ILE A 57 24.92 -22.98 15.05
CA ILE A 57 23.85 -23.70 14.36
C ILE A 57 23.05 -24.60 15.31
N ILE A 58 23.68 -25.13 16.36
CA ILE A 58 23.01 -26.00 17.34
C ILE A 58 21.85 -25.27 18.04
N PRO A 59 22.06 -24.16 18.78
CA PRO A 59 20.95 -23.44 19.41
C PRO A 59 19.98 -22.85 18.40
N PHE A 60 20.47 -22.35 17.25
CA PHE A 60 19.59 -21.80 16.21
C PHE A 60 18.73 -22.86 15.52
N SER A 61 19.18 -24.12 15.42
CA SER A 61 18.37 -25.21 14.84
C SER A 61 17.08 -25.48 15.62
N ILE A 62 17.13 -25.35 16.95
CA ILE A 62 15.94 -25.44 17.81
C ILE A 62 14.97 -24.30 17.47
N LEU A 63 15.48 -23.08 17.30
CA LEU A 63 14.68 -21.94 16.85
C LEU A 63 14.13 -22.13 15.44
N PHE A 64 14.88 -22.72 14.52
CA PHE A 64 14.43 -22.94 13.14
C PHE A 64 13.22 -23.88 13.10
N ILE A 65 13.26 -24.97 13.89
CA ILE A 65 12.11 -25.89 14.01
C ILE A 65 10.89 -25.14 14.55
N LEU A 66 11.07 -24.36 15.61
CA LEU A 66 9.99 -23.59 16.23
C LEU A 66 9.43 -22.51 15.28
N TRP A 67 10.29 -21.80 14.58
CA TRP A 67 9.91 -20.78 13.60
C TRP A 67 9.18 -21.39 12.40
N SER A 68 9.63 -22.54 11.89
CA SER A 68 8.92 -23.26 10.84
C SER A 68 7.54 -23.74 11.31
N LEU A 69 7.41 -24.16 12.58
CA LEU A 69 6.11 -24.49 13.17
C LEU A 69 5.20 -23.24 13.23
N ILE A 70 5.73 -22.08 13.62
CA ILE A 70 4.96 -20.83 13.66
C ILE A 70 4.57 -20.39 12.24
N PHE A 71 5.46 -20.54 11.25
CA PHE A 71 5.13 -20.31 9.84
C PHE A 71 3.98 -21.21 9.37
N PHE A 72 3.96 -22.46 9.83
CA PHE A 72 2.89 -23.40 9.57
C PHE A 72 1.57 -23.00 10.23
N ILE A 73 1.59 -22.69 11.53
CA ILE A 73 0.41 -22.22 12.26
C ILE A 73 -0.15 -20.92 11.66
N ALA A 74 0.73 -20.03 11.19
CA ALA A 74 0.34 -18.76 10.57
C ALA A 74 -0.14 -18.91 9.10
N GLY A 75 -0.24 -20.14 8.58
CA GLY A 75 -0.75 -20.41 7.25
C GLY A 75 0.17 -19.98 6.10
N LEU A 76 1.48 -19.74 6.36
CA LEU A 76 2.43 -19.32 5.33
C LEU A 76 2.75 -20.42 4.30
N TYR A 77 2.26 -21.66 4.51
CA TYR A 77 2.33 -22.77 3.56
C TYR A 77 0.99 -23.06 2.85
N GLU A 78 0.00 -22.17 2.99
CA GLU A 78 -1.30 -22.25 2.32
C GLU A 78 -1.33 -21.44 1.02
N LYS A 79 -2.14 -21.89 0.04
CA LYS A 79 -2.29 -21.21 -1.27
C LYS A 79 -2.86 -19.79 -1.15
N ARG A 80 -3.67 -19.50 -0.12
CA ARG A 80 -4.38 -18.23 0.05
C ARG A 80 -3.45 -17.03 0.17
N VAL A 81 -2.29 -17.20 0.82
CA VAL A 81 -1.32 -16.13 1.09
C VAL A 81 -0.51 -15.76 -0.16
N LEU A 82 -0.37 -16.68 -1.12
CA LEU A 82 0.45 -16.48 -2.31
C LEU A 82 -0.22 -15.61 -3.38
N ILE A 83 -1.55 -15.51 -3.39
CA ILE A 83 -2.26 -14.80 -4.47
C ILE A 83 -2.18 -13.27 -4.31
N ILE A 84 -2.09 -12.76 -3.06
CA ILE A 84 -2.08 -11.31 -2.78
C ILE A 84 -0.75 -10.93 -2.11
N LYS A 85 0.09 -10.15 -2.79
CA LYS A 85 1.44 -9.78 -2.30
C LYS A 85 1.40 -8.99 -1.00
N ARG A 86 0.43 -8.07 -0.83
CA ARG A 86 0.34 -7.25 0.38
C ARG A 86 0.11 -8.10 1.63
N ARG A 87 -0.79 -9.09 1.54
CA ARG A 87 -1.06 -10.02 2.64
C ARG A 87 0.18 -10.86 3.00
N LEU A 88 0.93 -11.33 2.00
CA LEU A 88 2.18 -12.06 2.22
C LEU A 88 3.18 -11.25 3.07
N PHE A 89 3.38 -9.97 2.74
CA PHE A 89 4.33 -9.11 3.46
C PHE A 89 3.90 -8.89 4.92
N THR A 90 2.63 -8.53 5.15
CA THR A 90 2.09 -8.32 6.50
C THR A 90 2.15 -9.61 7.34
N SER A 91 1.81 -10.75 6.75
CA SER A 91 1.90 -12.06 7.43
C SER A 91 3.34 -12.41 7.79
N ILE A 92 4.30 -12.26 6.87
CA ILE A 92 5.72 -12.51 7.15
C ILE A 92 6.23 -11.60 8.26
N PHE A 93 5.89 -10.30 8.23
CA PHE A 93 6.30 -9.35 9.23
C PHE A 93 5.80 -9.71 10.63
N ASN A 94 4.50 -9.98 10.76
CA ASN A 94 3.89 -10.35 12.05
C ASN A 94 4.48 -11.64 12.61
N VAL A 95 4.67 -12.65 11.73
CA VAL A 95 5.27 -13.92 12.13
C VAL A 95 6.74 -13.74 12.55
N GLN A 96 7.51 -12.92 11.82
CA GLN A 96 8.89 -12.66 12.22
C GLN A 96 9.00 -11.85 13.52
N LEU A 97 8.04 -11.00 13.83
CA LEU A 97 7.98 -10.31 15.12
C LEU A 97 7.79 -11.32 16.28
N ILE A 98 6.86 -12.26 16.12
CA ILE A 98 6.64 -13.35 17.10
C ILE A 98 7.91 -14.20 17.26
N ASN A 99 8.50 -14.62 16.15
CA ASN A 99 9.76 -15.37 16.13
C ASN A 99 10.91 -14.63 16.82
N SER A 100 10.96 -13.30 16.66
CA SER A 100 11.95 -12.43 17.31
C SER A 100 11.79 -12.43 18.83
N ILE A 101 10.56 -12.29 19.31
CA ILE A 101 10.24 -12.32 20.75
C ILE A 101 10.61 -13.68 21.34
N ILE A 102 10.25 -14.77 20.65
CA ILE A 102 10.55 -16.13 21.07
C ILE A 102 12.06 -16.38 21.11
N ALA A 103 12.81 -15.90 20.13
CA ALA A 103 14.26 -16.08 20.12
C ALA A 103 14.94 -15.24 21.22
N ALA A 104 14.46 -14.03 21.47
CA ALA A 104 14.94 -13.22 22.59
C ALA A 104 14.68 -13.91 23.93
N ALA A 105 13.48 -14.47 24.13
CA ALA A 105 13.14 -15.24 25.32
C ALA A 105 13.99 -16.52 25.43
N PHE A 106 14.15 -17.27 24.34
CA PHE A 106 14.97 -18.48 24.28
C PHE A 106 16.40 -18.19 24.74
N PHE A 107 17.06 -17.18 24.18
CA PHE A 107 18.43 -16.85 24.57
C PHE A 107 18.56 -16.18 25.94
N TYR A 108 17.47 -15.62 26.48
CA TYR A 108 17.44 -15.13 27.85
C TYR A 108 17.44 -16.28 28.87
N PHE A 109 16.64 -17.33 28.63
CA PHE A 109 16.55 -18.48 29.53
C PHE A 109 17.61 -19.56 29.25
N ALA A 110 18.02 -19.74 28.00
CA ALA A 110 19.01 -20.72 27.58
C ALA A 110 20.44 -20.15 27.66
N SER A 111 20.80 -19.59 28.82
CA SER A 111 22.13 -19.00 29.07
C SER A 111 23.28 -20.01 29.10
N PHE A 112 22.98 -21.30 29.02
CA PHE A 112 23.98 -22.38 28.98
C PHE A 112 24.76 -22.44 27.66
N PHE A 113 24.24 -21.86 26.58
CA PHE A 113 24.98 -21.70 25.34
C PHE A 113 25.94 -20.52 25.49
N ASN A 114 27.25 -20.78 25.54
CA ASN A 114 28.31 -19.80 25.79
C ASN A 114 28.57 -18.84 24.60
N ILE A 115 27.50 -18.34 23.99
CA ILE A 115 27.49 -17.47 22.82
C ILE A 115 27.12 -16.06 23.29
N ALA A 116 27.70 -15.01 22.71
CA ALA A 116 27.23 -13.63 22.90
C ALA A 116 25.91 -13.42 22.12
N PRO A 117 24.73 -13.72 22.68
CA PRO A 117 23.56 -14.00 21.87
C PRO A 117 22.90 -12.71 21.40
N LYS A 118 23.04 -11.62 22.16
CA LYS A 118 22.29 -10.37 21.96
C LYS A 118 22.59 -9.71 20.63
N THR A 119 23.87 -9.52 20.29
CA THR A 119 24.27 -8.87 19.03
C THR A 119 24.03 -9.78 17.83
N ASN A 120 24.40 -11.06 17.92
CA ASN A 120 24.21 -12.01 16.83
C ASN A 120 22.73 -12.21 16.53
N LEU A 121 21.88 -12.29 17.56
CA LEU A 121 20.44 -12.36 17.40
C LEU A 121 19.89 -11.11 16.72
N LEU A 122 20.26 -9.91 17.18
CA LEU A 122 19.75 -8.66 16.58
C LEU A 122 20.07 -8.55 15.08
N ILE A 123 21.32 -8.81 14.71
CA ILE A 123 21.75 -8.83 13.30
C ILE A 123 20.99 -9.93 12.55
N TYR A 124 20.83 -11.11 13.16
CA TYR A 124 20.10 -12.22 12.56
C TYR A 124 18.64 -11.89 12.25
N LEU A 125 17.93 -11.23 13.15
CA LEU A 125 16.53 -10.88 12.93
C LEU A 125 16.37 -9.97 11.71
N VAL A 126 17.26 -8.99 11.53
CA VAL A 126 17.26 -8.11 10.36
C VAL A 126 17.59 -8.88 9.08
N VAL A 127 18.68 -9.65 9.08
CA VAL A 127 19.13 -10.40 7.89
C VAL A 127 18.12 -11.46 7.47
N SER A 128 17.58 -12.22 8.43
CA SER A 128 16.58 -13.26 8.16
C SER A 128 15.26 -12.69 7.66
N PHE A 129 14.81 -11.55 8.19
CA PHE A 129 13.63 -10.87 7.66
C PHE A 129 13.82 -10.44 6.19
N LEU A 130 14.97 -9.85 5.85
CA LEU A 130 15.25 -9.46 4.46
C LEU A 130 15.29 -10.69 3.53
N PHE A 131 15.99 -11.75 3.93
CA PHE A 131 16.14 -12.94 3.10
C PHE A 131 14.83 -13.71 2.94
N ILE A 132 14.00 -13.79 3.99
CA ILE A 132 12.70 -14.46 3.87
C ILE A 132 11.75 -13.70 2.96
N VAL A 133 11.77 -12.35 3.00
CA VAL A 133 10.99 -11.52 2.06
C VAL A 133 11.48 -11.73 0.63
N ILE A 134 12.81 -11.73 0.41
CA ILE A 134 13.40 -11.99 -0.91
C ILE A 134 12.98 -13.39 -1.42
N TRP A 135 13.16 -14.42 -0.59
CA TRP A 135 12.77 -15.79 -0.92
C TRP A 135 11.28 -15.89 -1.25
N ARG A 136 10.39 -15.42 -0.37
CA ARG A 136 8.95 -15.61 -0.51
C ARG A 136 8.31 -14.74 -1.59
N ALA A 137 8.76 -13.50 -1.74
CA ALA A 137 8.16 -12.56 -2.69
C ALA A 137 8.80 -12.60 -4.08
N TYR A 138 10.08 -12.97 -4.19
CA TYR A 138 10.84 -12.86 -5.44
C TYR A 138 11.47 -14.15 -5.92
N ILE A 139 11.83 -15.14 -5.08
CA ILE A 139 12.49 -16.37 -5.58
C ILE A 139 11.48 -17.50 -5.74
N ALA A 140 10.69 -17.79 -4.69
CA ALA A 140 9.70 -18.86 -4.69
C ALA A 140 8.75 -18.82 -5.90
N PRO A 141 8.24 -17.64 -6.36
CA PRO A 141 7.40 -17.59 -7.56
C PRO A 141 8.10 -18.10 -8.84
N PHE A 142 9.42 -17.92 -8.97
CA PHE A 142 10.18 -18.33 -10.17
C PHE A 142 10.56 -19.81 -10.16
N VAL A 143 10.73 -20.42 -8.97
CA VAL A 143 11.09 -21.84 -8.83
C VAL A 143 9.86 -22.77 -9.00
N GLY A 144 8.76 -22.26 -9.57
CA GLY A 144 7.57 -23.04 -9.88
C GLY A 144 6.68 -23.34 -8.66
N VAL A 145 6.84 -22.62 -7.55
CA VAL A 145 5.97 -22.73 -6.37
C VAL A 145 4.56 -22.18 -6.63
N ARG A 146 4.36 -21.49 -7.76
CA ARG A 146 3.07 -20.95 -8.16
C ARG A 146 2.77 -21.27 -9.62
N LYS A 147 1.94 -22.29 -9.89
CA LYS A 147 1.26 -22.37 -11.20
C LYS A 147 0.30 -21.19 -11.34
N ARG A 148 0.12 -20.70 -12.57
CA ARG A 148 -0.93 -19.71 -12.86
C ARG A 148 -2.29 -20.36 -12.58
N ALA A 149 -3.10 -19.69 -11.78
CA ALA A 149 -4.46 -20.10 -11.51
C ALA A 149 -5.36 -19.61 -12.65
N ASN A 150 -6.09 -20.55 -13.25
CA ASN A 150 -7.10 -20.25 -14.25
C ASN A 150 -8.22 -19.42 -13.61
N ALA A 151 -8.47 -18.24 -14.16
CA ALA A 151 -9.34 -17.23 -13.59
C ALA A 151 -10.42 -16.78 -14.57
N ILE A 152 -11.63 -16.52 -14.05
CA ILE A 152 -12.71 -15.84 -14.75
C ILE A 152 -12.98 -14.52 -14.02
N ILE A 153 -13.34 -13.47 -14.78
CA ILE A 153 -13.90 -12.24 -14.19
C ILE A 153 -15.38 -12.13 -14.56
N VAL A 154 -16.23 -11.84 -13.57
CA VAL A 154 -17.67 -11.63 -13.73
C VAL A 154 -18.01 -10.20 -13.35
N GLY A 155 -18.48 -9.43 -14.32
CA GLY A 155 -18.89 -8.04 -14.09
C GLY A 155 -18.97 -7.23 -15.38
N ASN A 156 -19.60 -6.06 -15.28
CA ASN A 156 -19.99 -5.26 -16.45
C ASN A 156 -19.36 -3.87 -16.47
N ARG A 157 -18.59 -3.52 -15.45
CA ARG A 157 -18.05 -2.17 -15.29
C ARG A 157 -16.76 -1.98 -16.07
N GLU A 158 -16.43 -0.74 -16.37
CA GLU A 158 -15.18 -0.40 -17.07
C GLU A 158 -13.95 -0.86 -16.29
N GLU A 159 -14.00 -0.84 -14.95
CA GLU A 159 -12.92 -1.30 -14.09
C GLU A 159 -12.59 -2.79 -14.26
N ILE A 160 -13.55 -3.59 -14.74
CA ILE A 160 -13.30 -5.01 -15.08
C ILE A 160 -12.39 -5.12 -16.30
N ASN A 161 -12.54 -4.22 -17.28
CA ASN A 161 -11.67 -4.17 -18.45
C ASN A 161 -10.25 -3.73 -18.07
N ASP A 162 -10.12 -2.76 -17.16
CA ASP A 162 -8.82 -2.37 -16.60
C ASP A 162 -8.12 -3.57 -15.95
N ILE A 163 -8.83 -4.34 -15.10
CA ILE A 163 -8.29 -5.54 -14.45
C ILE A 163 -7.86 -6.57 -15.50
N LYS A 164 -8.71 -6.83 -16.50
CA LYS A 164 -8.40 -7.74 -17.61
C LYS A 164 -7.10 -7.33 -18.30
N GLU A 165 -7.02 -6.09 -18.76
CA GLU A 165 -5.86 -5.57 -19.48
C GLU A 165 -4.59 -5.64 -18.62
N ALA A 166 -4.71 -5.32 -17.33
CA ALA A 166 -3.59 -5.39 -16.41
C ALA A 166 -3.09 -6.82 -16.19
N ILE A 167 -3.98 -7.81 -16.09
CA ILE A 167 -3.61 -9.24 -15.94
C ILE A 167 -2.99 -9.77 -17.24
N GLU A 168 -3.56 -9.43 -18.40
CA GLU A 168 -3.04 -9.87 -19.72
C GLU A 168 -1.66 -9.29 -20.02
N LYS A 169 -1.45 -8.00 -19.75
CA LYS A 169 -0.16 -7.32 -19.98
C LYS A 169 0.94 -7.73 -19.00
N ASN A 170 0.58 -8.20 -17.81
CA ASN A 170 1.53 -8.42 -16.74
C ASN A 170 1.52 -9.84 -16.18
N SER A 171 2.61 -10.58 -16.41
CA SER A 171 2.82 -11.94 -15.88
C SER A 171 3.01 -12.03 -14.36
N TRP A 172 3.02 -10.90 -13.63
CA TRP A 172 3.27 -10.91 -12.19
C TRP A 172 2.06 -11.34 -11.36
N TYR A 173 0.86 -11.25 -11.95
CA TYR A 173 -0.30 -11.94 -11.44
C TYR A 173 -0.23 -13.38 -11.90
N ASN A 174 -0.17 -14.30 -10.95
CA ASN A 174 -0.23 -15.73 -11.27
C ASN A 174 -1.68 -16.15 -11.56
N LEU A 175 -2.35 -15.37 -12.39
CA LEU A 175 -3.68 -15.62 -12.91
C LEU A 175 -3.54 -15.79 -14.42
N ASN A 176 -4.21 -16.80 -14.96
CA ASN A 176 -4.41 -16.96 -16.38
C ASN A 176 -5.87 -16.63 -16.65
N LEU A 177 -6.15 -15.47 -17.24
CA LEU A 177 -7.51 -15.05 -17.52
C LEU A 177 -8.06 -15.87 -18.69
N ILE A 178 -9.05 -16.71 -18.43
CA ILE A 178 -9.70 -17.54 -19.45
C ILE A 178 -10.79 -16.75 -20.16
N SER A 179 -11.64 -16.07 -19.39
CA SER A 179 -12.79 -15.35 -19.93
C SER A 179 -13.24 -14.20 -19.02
N THR A 180 -13.97 -13.27 -19.63
CA THR A 180 -14.70 -12.20 -18.94
C THR A 180 -16.17 -12.36 -19.27
N LEU A 181 -16.99 -12.53 -18.25
CA LEU A 181 -18.43 -12.70 -18.36
C LEU A 181 -19.11 -11.37 -18.09
N ASN A 182 -19.71 -10.81 -19.14
CA ASN A 182 -20.53 -9.61 -19.06
C ASN A 182 -22.00 -10.02 -18.87
N LEU A 183 -22.57 -9.69 -17.71
CA LEU A 183 -23.94 -9.99 -17.31
C LEU A 183 -24.99 -9.28 -18.16
N ASP A 184 -24.65 -8.22 -18.92
CA ASP A 184 -25.59 -7.54 -19.84
C ASP A 184 -25.84 -8.36 -21.12
N LYS A 185 -24.92 -9.25 -21.46
CA LYS A 185 -25.03 -10.08 -22.67
C LYS A 185 -25.64 -11.46 -22.39
N ILE A 186 -25.91 -11.76 -21.12
CA ILE A 186 -26.48 -13.04 -20.67
C ILE A 186 -27.96 -12.81 -20.35
N ASP A 187 -28.67 -12.18 -21.28
CA ASP A 187 -30.13 -12.15 -21.26
C ASP A 187 -30.64 -13.51 -21.72
N GLY A 188 -31.14 -14.32 -20.77
CA GLY A 188 -31.99 -15.48 -21.08
C GLY A 188 -31.31 -16.81 -21.38
N LEU A 189 -29.99 -16.96 -21.21
CA LEU A 189 -29.33 -18.27 -21.19
C LEU A 189 -28.78 -18.56 -19.81
N ASN A 190 -28.79 -19.84 -19.48
CA ASN A 190 -28.66 -20.41 -18.15
C ASN A 190 -27.27 -20.07 -17.57
N PHE A 191 -27.09 -18.86 -17.00
CA PHE A 191 -25.84 -18.39 -16.41
C PHE A 191 -25.22 -19.45 -15.50
N GLN A 192 -26.06 -20.15 -14.76
CA GLN A 192 -25.67 -21.29 -13.94
C GLN A 192 -24.95 -22.37 -14.77
N GLN A 193 -25.51 -22.78 -15.90
CA GLN A 193 -24.95 -23.84 -16.75
C GLN A 193 -23.69 -23.36 -17.47
N ASP A 194 -23.70 -22.18 -18.09
CA ASP A 194 -22.55 -21.67 -18.84
C ASP A 194 -21.34 -21.37 -17.96
N VAL A 195 -21.56 -20.80 -16.76
CA VAL A 195 -20.47 -20.53 -15.81
C VAL A 195 -19.97 -21.81 -15.17
N LEU A 196 -20.85 -22.72 -14.77
CA LEU A 196 -20.43 -24.01 -14.23
C LEU A 196 -19.66 -24.83 -15.26
N ASP A 197 -20.16 -24.91 -16.49
CA ASP A 197 -19.52 -25.65 -17.57
C ASP A 197 -18.15 -25.05 -17.91
N LEU A 198 -18.01 -23.73 -17.96
CA LEU A 198 -16.73 -23.07 -18.18
C LEU A 198 -15.76 -23.30 -17.01
N ILE A 199 -16.26 -23.26 -15.77
CA ILE A 199 -15.48 -23.54 -14.57
C ILE A 199 -14.92 -24.97 -14.59
N TYR A 200 -15.78 -25.96 -14.86
CA TYR A 200 -15.40 -27.37 -14.84
C TYR A 200 -14.55 -27.77 -16.06
N LYS A 201 -14.85 -27.24 -17.25
CA LYS A 201 -14.15 -27.57 -18.51
C LYS A 201 -12.74 -26.98 -18.55
N GLU A 202 -12.58 -25.73 -18.11
CA GLU A 202 -11.32 -24.99 -18.20
C GLU A 202 -10.50 -25.05 -16.90
N GLY A 203 -10.95 -25.82 -15.90
CA GLY A 203 -10.23 -26.01 -14.63
C GLY A 203 -10.02 -24.71 -13.87
N VAL A 204 -11.06 -23.88 -13.79
CA VAL A 204 -11.02 -22.57 -13.14
C VAL A 204 -10.88 -22.74 -11.64
N SER A 205 -9.96 -21.98 -11.05
CA SER A 205 -9.67 -22.03 -9.61
C SER A 205 -9.88 -20.68 -8.93
N VAL A 206 -10.04 -19.60 -9.70
CA VAL A 206 -10.29 -18.25 -9.19
C VAL A 206 -11.43 -17.61 -9.96
N VAL A 207 -12.39 -17.03 -9.25
CA VAL A 207 -13.46 -16.21 -9.82
C VAL A 207 -13.39 -14.83 -9.19
N ILE A 208 -13.16 -13.82 -10.03
CA ILE A 208 -13.17 -12.42 -9.63
C ILE A 208 -14.57 -11.90 -9.91
N VAL A 209 -15.26 -11.40 -8.89
CA VAL A 209 -16.66 -10.98 -9.00
C VAL A 209 -16.82 -9.60 -8.38
N ASP A 210 -17.56 -8.73 -9.05
CA ASP A 210 -18.09 -7.51 -8.45
C ASP A 210 -19.29 -7.87 -7.55
N LEU A 211 -19.02 -8.16 -6.27
CA LEU A 211 -20.03 -8.59 -5.30
C LEU A 211 -21.06 -7.50 -4.99
N ASP A 212 -20.72 -6.25 -5.25
CA ASP A 212 -21.53 -5.06 -4.95
C ASP A 212 -22.48 -4.71 -6.11
N SER A 213 -22.44 -5.48 -7.21
CA SER A 213 -23.34 -5.32 -8.36
C SER A 213 -24.72 -5.93 -8.08
N GLU A 214 -25.79 -5.15 -8.31
CA GLU A 214 -27.18 -5.61 -8.22
C GLU A 214 -27.47 -6.81 -9.15
N LYS A 215 -26.75 -6.93 -10.26
CA LYS A 215 -26.89 -8.06 -11.20
C LYS A 215 -26.23 -9.34 -10.67
N VAL A 216 -25.25 -9.20 -9.78
CA VAL A 216 -24.54 -10.33 -9.16
C VAL A 216 -25.27 -10.86 -7.93
N LYS A 217 -25.98 -10.01 -7.18
CA LYS A 217 -26.68 -10.43 -5.94
C LYS A 217 -27.55 -11.69 -6.10
N PRO A 218 -28.37 -11.85 -7.16
CA PRO A 218 -29.16 -13.08 -7.36
C PRO A 218 -28.30 -14.34 -7.61
N LEU A 219 -27.05 -14.15 -8.05
CA LEU A 219 -26.11 -15.22 -8.39
C LEU A 219 -25.27 -15.68 -7.20
N LEU A 220 -25.26 -14.92 -6.09
CA LEU A 220 -24.47 -15.24 -4.90
C LEU A 220 -24.81 -16.61 -4.31
N SER A 221 -26.08 -17.03 -4.34
CA SER A 221 -26.51 -18.37 -3.90
C SER A 221 -25.87 -19.50 -4.72
N HIS A 222 -25.61 -19.26 -6.00
CA HIS A 222 -24.96 -20.23 -6.89
C HIS A 222 -23.45 -20.25 -6.66
N PHE A 223 -22.83 -19.08 -6.49
CA PHE A 223 -21.42 -18.98 -6.10
C PHE A 223 -21.14 -19.63 -4.75
N TYR A 224 -22.09 -19.54 -3.81
CA TYR A 224 -21.98 -20.22 -2.53
C TYR A 224 -21.77 -21.74 -2.69
N ASN A 225 -22.52 -22.38 -3.59
CA ASN A 225 -22.36 -23.83 -3.86
C ASN A 225 -21.00 -24.16 -4.50
N LEU A 226 -20.44 -23.24 -5.26
CA LEU A 226 -19.13 -23.40 -5.89
C LEU A 226 -17.95 -23.27 -4.91
N MET A 227 -18.16 -22.66 -3.75
CA MET A 227 -17.12 -22.61 -2.71
C MET A 227 -16.71 -24.00 -2.22
N PHE A 228 -17.57 -25.01 -2.38
CA PHE A 228 -17.24 -26.40 -2.03
C PHE A 228 -16.40 -27.14 -3.09
N SER A 229 -16.18 -26.52 -4.26
CA SER A 229 -15.46 -27.11 -5.40
C SER A 229 -14.01 -26.63 -5.54
N ASP A 230 -13.36 -26.23 -4.44
CA ASP A 230 -11.99 -25.67 -4.41
C ASP A 230 -11.82 -24.37 -5.25
N ILE A 231 -12.92 -23.67 -5.55
CA ILE A 231 -12.93 -22.40 -6.29
C ILE A 231 -12.80 -21.24 -5.32
N LYS A 232 -11.85 -20.35 -5.59
CA LYS A 232 -11.63 -19.14 -4.79
C LYS A 232 -12.37 -17.95 -5.38
N PHE A 233 -13.23 -17.34 -4.58
CA PHE A 233 -13.86 -16.06 -4.91
C PHE A 233 -13.01 -14.88 -4.43
N MET A 234 -12.88 -13.86 -5.26
CA MET A 234 -12.21 -12.60 -4.94
C MET A 234 -13.11 -11.44 -5.36
N ASN A 235 -13.23 -10.42 -4.50
CA ASN A 235 -13.97 -9.22 -4.89
C ASN A 235 -13.16 -8.44 -5.94
N ALA A 236 -13.82 -7.95 -6.98
CA ALA A 236 -13.23 -7.12 -8.02
C ALA A 236 -12.54 -5.88 -7.43
N HIS A 237 -13.12 -5.24 -6.41
CA HIS A 237 -12.50 -4.07 -5.79
C HIS A 237 -11.16 -4.38 -5.12
N ASP A 238 -11.00 -5.55 -4.50
CA ASP A 238 -9.75 -5.94 -3.83
C ASP A 238 -8.63 -6.20 -4.85
N VAL A 239 -9.01 -6.82 -5.98
CA VAL A 239 -8.10 -7.07 -7.10
C VAL A 239 -7.69 -5.74 -7.73
N TYR A 240 -8.64 -4.85 -7.97
CA TYR A 240 -8.37 -3.51 -8.50
C TYR A 240 -7.43 -2.72 -7.58
N GLU A 241 -7.69 -2.77 -6.28
CA GLU A 241 -6.89 -2.13 -5.24
C GLU A 241 -5.43 -2.61 -5.25
N ASP A 242 -5.19 -3.93 -5.35
CA ASP A 242 -3.84 -4.50 -5.38
C ASP A 242 -3.09 -4.15 -6.68
N ILE A 243 -3.80 -4.08 -7.82
CA ILE A 243 -3.23 -3.71 -9.12
C ILE A 243 -2.85 -2.25 -9.20
N PHE A 244 -3.84 -1.39 -8.97
CA PHE A 244 -3.71 0.02 -9.33
C PHE A 244 -3.32 0.87 -8.13
N GLY A 245 -3.41 0.34 -6.91
CA GLY A 245 -3.20 1.11 -5.69
C GLY A 245 -4.23 2.23 -5.55
N ARG A 246 -5.47 2.02 -6.03
CA ARG A 246 -6.58 2.97 -5.94
C ARG A 246 -7.89 2.21 -5.80
N ILE A 247 -8.90 2.84 -5.22
CA ILE A 247 -10.21 2.22 -4.96
C ILE A 247 -11.27 3.03 -5.73
N PRO A 248 -11.76 2.53 -6.88
CA PRO A 248 -12.78 3.20 -7.68
C PRO A 248 -14.09 3.37 -6.90
N LEU A 249 -14.68 4.56 -7.00
CA LEU A 249 -15.96 4.89 -6.35
C LEU A 249 -17.13 4.04 -6.87
N SER A 250 -17.01 3.53 -8.10
CA SER A 250 -17.98 2.68 -8.79
C SER A 250 -18.03 1.25 -8.23
N LEU A 251 -16.97 0.79 -7.55
CA LEU A 251 -16.84 -0.57 -7.02
C LEU A 251 -17.11 -0.66 -5.51
N ILE A 252 -17.56 0.42 -4.89
CA ILE A 252 -17.78 0.50 -3.43
C ILE A 252 -19.11 1.17 -3.12
N GLN A 253 -19.67 0.83 -1.96
CA GLN A 253 -20.88 1.43 -1.41
C GLN A 253 -20.65 1.88 0.05
N TYR A 254 -21.70 2.36 0.74
CA TYR A 254 -21.58 2.94 2.09
C TYR A 254 -21.07 1.94 3.14
N ASP A 255 -21.51 0.69 3.07
CA ASP A 255 -21.08 -0.45 3.89
C ASP A 255 -19.56 -0.66 3.82
N TRP A 256 -18.97 -0.54 2.63
CA TRP A 256 -17.52 -0.65 2.46
C TRP A 256 -16.76 0.34 3.35
N PHE A 257 -17.24 1.58 3.50
CA PHE A 257 -16.61 2.58 4.38
C PHE A 257 -16.75 2.22 5.85
N LEU A 258 -17.89 1.67 6.25
CA LEU A 258 -18.12 1.21 7.62
C LEU A 258 -17.19 0.04 7.95
N GLU A 259 -16.98 -0.89 7.02
CA GLU A 259 -16.11 -2.04 7.23
C GLU A 259 -14.61 -1.68 7.22
N ASN A 260 -14.20 -0.81 6.30
CA ASN A 260 -12.78 -0.59 6.01
C ASN A 260 -12.20 0.69 6.64
N ILE A 261 -13.03 1.67 7.00
CA ILE A 261 -12.56 2.97 7.52
C ILE A 261 -13.01 3.22 8.96
N SER A 262 -14.20 2.77 9.39
CA SER A 262 -14.69 3.09 10.74
C SER A 262 -13.79 2.53 11.87
N ASN A 263 -13.15 1.38 11.62
CA ASN A 263 -12.33 0.67 12.60
C ASN A 263 -10.83 1.01 12.51
N SER A 264 -10.41 1.94 11.64
CA SER A 264 -8.99 2.23 11.40
C SER A 264 -8.35 3.20 12.41
N SER A 265 -8.89 3.32 13.63
CA SER A 265 -8.27 4.13 14.69
C SER A 265 -6.95 3.52 15.18
N HIS A 266 -5.89 3.73 14.40
CA HIS A 266 -4.55 3.32 14.75
C HIS A 266 -3.93 4.39 15.64
N VAL A 267 -4.40 4.51 16.89
CA VAL A 267 -3.89 5.49 17.87
C VAL A 267 -2.36 5.50 17.94
N PHE A 268 -1.75 4.32 17.85
CA PHE A 268 -0.29 4.16 17.79
C PHE A 268 0.33 4.75 16.52
N TYR A 269 -0.25 4.49 15.34
CA TYR A 269 0.19 5.08 14.08
C TYR A 269 0.02 6.59 14.10
N ASP A 270 -1.14 7.12 14.51
CA ASP A 270 -1.41 8.56 14.52
C ASP A 270 -0.42 9.31 15.42
N SER A 271 -0.12 8.73 16.58
CA SER A 271 0.87 9.27 17.52
C SER A 271 2.28 9.25 16.93
N LEU A 272 2.72 8.12 16.37
CA LEU A 272 4.03 8.01 15.73
C LEU A 272 4.16 8.92 14.51
N LYS A 273 3.12 8.98 13.67
CA LYS A 273 3.03 9.87 12.51
C LYS A 273 3.17 11.31 12.96
N ARG A 274 2.48 11.71 14.04
CA ARG A 274 2.59 13.06 14.59
C ARG A 274 4.00 13.39 15.07
N VAL A 275 4.66 12.47 15.77
CA VAL A 275 6.06 12.66 16.22
C VAL A 275 6.99 12.81 15.02
N MET A 276 6.84 11.96 14.00
CA MET A 276 7.61 12.04 12.76
C MET A 276 7.38 13.37 12.04
N ASP A 277 6.12 13.79 11.89
CA ASP A 277 5.73 15.06 11.26
C ASP A 277 6.41 16.24 11.94
N VAL A 278 6.40 16.29 13.28
CA VAL A 278 7.04 17.36 14.04
C VAL A 278 8.55 17.31 13.89
N PHE A 279 9.16 16.14 14.07
CA PHE A 279 10.62 15.99 14.01
C PHE A 279 11.19 16.37 12.64
N VAL A 280 10.62 15.81 11.57
CA VAL A 280 11.08 16.07 10.20
C VAL A 280 10.77 17.52 9.80
N SER A 281 9.60 18.05 10.15
CA SER A 281 9.28 19.45 9.83
C SER A 281 10.13 20.45 10.61
N LEU A 282 10.57 20.11 11.82
CA LEU A 282 11.49 20.95 12.59
C LEU A 282 12.85 21.02 11.92
N ILE A 283 13.42 19.87 11.54
CA ILE A 283 14.71 19.80 10.83
C ILE A 283 14.64 20.55 9.51
N LEU A 284 13.63 20.23 8.67
CA LEU A 284 13.44 20.90 7.38
C LEU A 284 13.11 22.39 7.56
N GLY A 285 12.39 22.75 8.62
CA GLY A 285 12.05 24.12 8.97
C GLY A 285 13.29 24.94 9.28
N ILE A 286 14.19 24.42 10.14
CA ILE A 286 15.47 25.07 10.46
C ILE A 286 16.32 25.25 9.21
N ILE A 287 16.43 24.21 8.37
CA ILE A 287 17.16 24.30 7.09
C ILE A 287 16.51 25.35 6.18
N SER A 288 15.18 25.39 6.12
CA SER A 288 14.45 26.33 5.28
C SER A 288 14.67 27.79 5.71
N LEU A 289 14.80 28.07 7.01
CA LEU A 289 14.99 29.43 7.53
C LEU A 289 16.24 30.11 6.94
N PHE A 290 17.29 29.35 6.66
CA PHE A 290 18.48 29.89 5.99
C PHE A 290 18.18 30.45 4.59
N LEU A 291 17.14 29.96 3.91
CA LEU A 291 16.74 30.42 2.58
C LEU A 291 15.84 31.66 2.61
N TYR A 292 15.18 31.95 3.74
CA TYR A 292 14.16 33.00 3.82
C TYR A 292 14.70 34.40 3.49
N PRO A 293 15.89 34.83 3.96
CA PRO A 293 16.45 36.13 3.61
C PRO A 293 16.71 36.28 2.11
N PHE A 294 17.19 35.22 1.45
CA PHE A 294 17.45 35.22 0.01
C PHE A 294 16.16 35.31 -0.80
N VAL A 295 15.14 34.54 -0.41
CA VAL A 295 13.81 34.60 -1.03
C VAL A 295 13.17 35.98 -0.82
N TYR A 296 13.30 36.54 0.38
CA TYR A 296 12.83 37.89 0.69
C TYR A 296 13.46 38.95 -0.23
N ILE A 297 14.79 38.96 -0.34
CA ILE A 297 15.52 39.90 -1.21
C ILE A 297 15.10 39.70 -2.66
N ALA A 298 15.02 38.44 -3.14
CA ALA A 298 14.64 38.15 -4.53
C ALA A 298 13.23 38.67 -4.87
N ILE A 299 12.25 38.46 -3.99
CA ILE A 299 10.87 38.99 -4.17
C ILE A 299 10.89 40.53 -4.13
N LYS A 300 11.61 41.13 -3.18
CA LYS A 300 11.66 42.60 -3.02
C LYS A 300 12.34 43.31 -4.19
N LEU A 301 13.37 42.72 -4.77
CA LEU A 301 14.04 43.25 -5.96
C LEU A 301 13.19 43.10 -7.23
N GLU A 302 12.34 42.07 -7.31
CA GLU A 302 11.53 41.84 -8.51
C GLU A 302 10.28 42.73 -8.57
N ASP A 303 9.45 42.74 -7.54
CA ASP A 303 8.17 43.47 -7.59
C ASP A 303 7.72 44.11 -6.27
N LYS A 304 8.61 44.14 -5.26
CA LYS A 304 8.39 44.75 -3.94
C LYS A 304 7.19 44.21 -3.14
N GLY A 305 6.57 43.10 -3.58
CA GLY A 305 5.41 42.51 -2.91
C GLY A 305 5.71 41.92 -1.51
N PRO A 306 4.67 41.41 -0.82
CA PRO A 306 4.85 40.71 0.45
C PRO A 306 5.57 39.37 0.24
N ILE A 307 6.33 38.92 1.26
CA ILE A 307 7.08 37.66 1.18
C ILE A 307 6.16 36.43 1.20
N PHE A 308 5.13 36.46 2.05
CA PHE A 308 4.22 35.34 2.25
C PHE A 308 2.88 35.59 1.57
N TYR A 309 2.30 34.49 1.09
CA TYR A 309 0.92 34.38 0.62
C TYR A 309 0.20 33.34 1.49
N SER A 310 -1.03 33.62 1.90
CA SER A 310 -1.85 32.71 2.69
C SER A 310 -3.17 32.45 1.98
N GLN A 311 -3.61 31.20 1.96
CA GLN A 311 -4.88 30.81 1.36
C GLN A 311 -5.67 29.85 2.24
N GLU A 312 -6.98 30.05 2.32
CA GLU A 312 -7.86 29.11 3.02
C GLU A 312 -8.04 27.81 2.26
N ARG A 313 -8.07 26.72 3.01
CA ARG A 313 -8.25 25.35 2.54
C ARG A 313 -9.05 24.55 3.55
N ILE A 314 -9.63 23.45 3.10
CA ILE A 314 -10.27 22.47 3.98
C ILE A 314 -9.24 21.46 4.48
N GLY A 315 -9.18 21.29 5.79
CA GLY A 315 -8.35 20.33 6.51
C GLY A 315 -9.17 19.25 7.21
N GLN A 316 -8.57 18.65 8.25
CA GLN A 316 -9.16 17.52 8.96
C GLN A 316 -10.52 17.87 9.58
N GLY A 317 -11.48 16.96 9.47
CA GLY A 317 -12.85 17.12 9.94
C GLY A 317 -13.63 18.23 9.21
N GLY A 318 -13.19 18.62 8.02
CA GLY A 318 -13.82 19.70 7.25
C GLY A 318 -13.48 21.11 7.75
N LYS A 319 -12.54 21.26 8.70
CA LYS A 319 -12.17 22.55 9.28
C LYS A 319 -11.39 23.41 8.29
N ARG A 320 -11.64 24.72 8.29
CA ARG A 320 -10.85 25.68 7.50
C ARG A 320 -9.48 25.88 8.14
N ILE A 321 -8.43 25.73 7.33
CA ILE A 321 -7.04 25.98 7.70
C ILE A 321 -6.42 27.00 6.74
N LYS A 322 -5.42 27.74 7.21
CA LYS A 322 -4.66 28.69 6.38
C LYS A 322 -3.34 28.06 5.97
N ILE A 323 -3.12 27.92 4.67
CA ILE A 323 -1.87 27.42 4.10
C ILE A 323 -0.97 28.60 3.76
N LEU A 324 0.22 28.60 4.35
CA LEU A 324 1.25 29.63 4.14
C LEU A 324 2.23 29.19 3.05
N LYS A 325 2.53 30.06 2.08
CA LYS A 325 3.52 29.84 1.03
C LYS A 325 4.35 31.09 0.80
N PHE A 326 5.49 30.96 0.12
CA PHE A 326 6.12 32.15 -0.48
C PHE A 326 5.29 32.66 -1.65
N ARG A 327 5.26 33.98 -1.80
CA ARG A 327 4.60 34.62 -2.93
C ARG A 327 5.36 34.26 -4.21
N SER A 328 4.64 33.71 -5.18
CA SER A 328 5.19 33.29 -6.48
C SER A 328 4.47 33.92 -7.68
N MET A 329 3.46 34.75 -7.43
CA MET A 329 2.62 35.36 -8.46
C MET A 329 2.35 36.84 -8.10
N LYS A 330 2.13 37.68 -9.12
CA LYS A 330 1.90 39.12 -8.97
C LYS A 330 0.54 39.41 -8.35
N THR A 331 0.53 40.20 -7.28
CA THR A 331 -0.67 40.69 -6.57
C THR A 331 -0.57 42.20 -6.40
N ASN A 332 -1.70 42.89 -6.41
CA ASN A 332 -1.77 44.32 -6.08
C ASN A 332 -1.55 44.54 -4.57
N ASP A 333 -1.52 45.80 -4.17
CA ASP A 333 -1.32 46.20 -2.76
C ASP A 333 -2.42 45.67 -1.82
N SER A 334 -3.58 45.29 -2.35
CA SER A 334 -4.68 44.63 -1.62
C SER A 334 -4.65 43.10 -1.67
N GLY A 335 -3.61 42.49 -2.25
CA GLY A 335 -3.42 41.05 -2.33
C GLY A 335 -4.26 40.34 -3.40
N MET A 336 -4.99 41.09 -4.22
CA MET A 336 -5.75 40.59 -5.36
C MET A 336 -4.86 40.42 -6.61
N TRP A 337 -5.20 39.45 -7.46
CA TRP A 337 -4.47 39.15 -8.69
C TRP A 337 -4.61 40.29 -9.70
N ILE A 338 -3.49 40.78 -10.28
CA ILE A 338 -3.51 42.01 -11.12
C ILE A 338 -3.87 41.76 -12.60
N ASP A 339 -3.62 40.58 -13.17
CA ASP A 339 -3.62 40.41 -14.64
C ASP A 339 -4.37 39.19 -15.18
N GLU A 340 -4.75 39.19 -16.46
CA GLU A 340 -5.29 38.03 -17.20
C GLU A 340 -4.19 37.14 -17.85
N GLY A 341 -2.92 37.57 -17.85
CA GLY A 341 -1.77 36.85 -18.43
C GLY A 341 -1.02 35.87 -17.48
N ASP A 342 0.23 35.51 -17.79
CA ASP A 342 1.08 34.70 -16.88
C ASP A 342 1.40 35.50 -15.61
N LYS A 343 0.59 35.26 -14.59
CA LYS A 343 0.67 35.88 -13.26
C LYS A 343 1.96 35.52 -12.50
N THR A 344 2.75 34.56 -12.97
CA THR A 344 3.91 34.03 -12.22
C THR A 344 5.15 34.89 -12.42
N THR A 345 5.78 35.34 -11.34
CA THR A 345 7.01 36.14 -11.43
C THR A 345 8.21 35.26 -11.88
N LYS A 346 9.34 35.84 -12.30
CA LYS A 346 10.54 35.05 -12.65
C LYS A 346 11.08 34.32 -11.42
N VAL A 347 11.15 35.00 -10.27
CA VAL A 347 11.51 34.37 -8.99
C VAL A 347 10.46 33.33 -8.62
N GLY A 348 9.18 33.64 -8.77
CA GLY A 348 8.08 32.73 -8.51
C GLY A 348 8.12 31.45 -9.35
N ARG A 349 8.49 31.55 -10.63
CA ARG A 349 8.71 30.40 -11.52
C ARG A 349 9.83 29.51 -10.98
N PHE A 350 10.94 30.10 -10.53
CA PHE A 350 12.03 29.35 -9.90
C PHE A 350 11.58 28.67 -8.59
N LEU A 351 10.89 29.40 -7.71
CA LEU A 351 10.40 28.87 -6.44
C LEU A 351 9.42 27.71 -6.64
N ARG A 352 8.49 27.79 -7.60
CA ARG A 352 7.55 26.71 -7.94
C ARG A 352 8.23 25.51 -8.61
N LYS A 353 9.25 25.77 -9.44
CA LYS A 353 10.04 24.70 -10.10
C LYS A 353 10.84 23.89 -9.09
N THR A 354 11.36 24.56 -8.06
CA THR A 354 12.14 23.95 -6.97
C THR A 354 11.30 23.52 -5.77
N SER A 355 10.00 23.85 -5.76
CA SER A 355 9.07 23.64 -4.64
C SER A 355 9.47 24.35 -3.34
N ILE A 356 10.40 25.31 -3.42
CA ILE A 356 10.80 26.15 -2.28
C ILE A 356 9.63 27.03 -1.84
N ASP A 357 8.71 27.37 -2.75
CA ASP A 357 7.50 28.14 -2.42
C ASP A 357 6.62 27.49 -1.33
N GLU A 358 6.73 26.18 -1.14
CA GLU A 358 5.94 25.42 -0.19
C GLU A 358 6.59 25.28 1.20
N PHE A 359 7.85 25.67 1.40
CA PHE A 359 8.55 25.55 2.69
C PHE A 359 7.83 26.20 3.88
N PRO A 360 7.15 27.37 3.74
CA PRO A 360 6.40 27.95 4.86
C PRO A 360 5.26 27.05 5.39
N GLN A 361 4.79 26.06 4.62
CA GLN A 361 3.79 25.09 5.07
C GLN A 361 4.30 24.15 6.17
N LEU A 362 5.63 24.02 6.34
CA LEU A 362 6.22 23.24 7.44
C LEU A 362 5.76 23.78 8.81
N TRP A 363 5.47 25.09 8.91
CA TRP A 363 4.88 25.68 10.12
C TRP A 363 3.45 25.17 10.37
N GLY A 364 2.66 24.98 9.31
CA GLY A 364 1.33 24.36 9.40
C GLY A 364 1.40 22.91 9.87
N VAL A 365 2.44 22.18 9.47
CA VAL A 365 2.71 20.84 10.00
C VAL A 365 3.08 20.90 11.48
N LEU A 366 4.01 21.77 11.88
CA LEU A 366 4.38 21.93 13.29
C LEU A 366 3.20 22.31 14.17
N LYS A 367 2.31 23.20 13.69
CA LYS A 367 1.07 23.59 14.38
C LYS A 367 0.04 22.44 14.45
N GLY A 368 0.10 21.51 13.51
CA GLY A 368 -0.78 20.34 13.45
C GLY A 368 -2.00 20.51 12.54
N ASP A 369 -2.06 21.60 11.77
CA ASP A 369 -3.09 21.87 10.75
C ASP A 369 -2.87 20.99 9.49
N GLN A 370 -1.62 20.62 9.22
CA GLN A 370 -1.19 19.75 8.11
C GLN A 370 -0.34 18.57 8.62
N SER A 371 -0.13 17.57 7.75
CA SER A 371 0.83 16.49 7.90
C SER A 371 1.85 16.53 6.75
N LEU A 372 3.00 15.85 6.87
CA LEU A 372 3.91 15.69 5.74
C LEU A 372 3.28 14.85 4.63
N VAL A 373 2.53 13.81 5.01
CA VAL A 373 1.88 12.86 4.10
C VAL A 373 0.39 12.78 4.40
N GLY A 374 -0.44 13.01 3.37
CA GLY A 374 -1.89 12.95 3.45
C GLY A 374 -2.56 13.46 2.16
N PRO A 375 -3.91 13.45 2.09
CA PRO A 375 -4.64 14.00 0.96
C PRO A 375 -4.30 15.47 0.72
N ARG A 376 -4.16 15.90 -0.54
CA ARG A 376 -3.88 17.32 -0.83
C ARG A 376 -5.11 18.18 -0.48
N PRO A 377 -4.93 19.26 0.30
CA PRO A 377 -6.03 20.13 0.72
C PRO A 377 -6.63 20.91 -0.46
N GLU A 378 -7.95 21.11 -0.42
CA GLU A 378 -8.71 21.78 -1.49
C GLU A 378 -9.31 23.11 -1.05
N LEU A 379 -9.61 23.94 -2.05
CA LEU A 379 -10.35 25.19 -1.88
C LEU A 379 -11.74 24.92 -1.28
N PRO A 380 -12.20 25.70 -0.29
CA PRO A 380 -13.55 25.55 0.25
C PRO A 380 -14.64 25.58 -0.82
N GLU A 381 -14.53 26.50 -1.79
CA GLU A 381 -15.47 26.62 -2.92
C GLU A 381 -15.50 25.34 -3.79
N LEU A 382 -14.34 24.74 -4.07
CA LEU A 382 -14.26 23.50 -4.84
C LEU A 382 -14.80 22.31 -4.04
N VAL A 383 -14.53 22.26 -2.73
CA VAL A 383 -15.08 21.23 -1.85
C VAL A 383 -16.60 21.30 -1.86
N GLU A 384 -17.19 22.49 -1.84
CA GLU A 384 -18.65 22.63 -1.86
C GLU A 384 -19.30 22.09 -3.14
N VAL A 385 -18.62 22.25 -4.29
CA VAL A 385 -19.04 21.65 -5.57
C VAL A 385 -18.84 20.13 -5.55
N TYR A 386 -17.63 19.67 -5.20
CA TYR A 386 -17.29 18.25 -5.24
C TYR A 386 -18.08 17.42 -4.23
N SER A 387 -18.40 17.95 -3.06
CA SER A 387 -19.24 17.25 -2.08
C SER A 387 -20.69 17.05 -2.55
N LYS A 388 -21.16 17.83 -3.53
CA LYS A 388 -22.49 17.66 -4.16
C LYS A 388 -22.44 16.69 -5.33
N GLU A 389 -21.39 16.76 -6.15
CA GLU A 389 -21.28 16.01 -7.42
C GLU A 389 -20.58 14.65 -7.30
N ILE A 390 -19.73 14.45 -6.28
CA ILE A 390 -18.92 13.25 -6.12
C ILE A 390 -19.38 12.48 -4.88
N PRO A 391 -19.88 11.24 -5.04
CA PRO A 391 -20.23 10.39 -3.92
C PRO A 391 -19.07 10.22 -2.95
N TYR A 392 -19.38 10.23 -1.66
CA TYR A 392 -18.42 9.96 -0.56
C TYR A 392 -17.26 10.96 -0.45
N TYR A 393 -17.27 12.08 -1.19
CA TYR A 393 -16.12 12.98 -1.30
C TYR A 393 -15.55 13.45 0.04
N ASN A 394 -16.41 13.71 1.03
CA ASN A 394 -16.02 14.21 2.35
C ASN A 394 -15.15 13.24 3.16
N ILE A 395 -15.12 11.95 2.83
CA ILE A 395 -14.34 10.94 3.56
C ILE A 395 -12.85 11.28 3.59
N ARG A 396 -12.34 11.98 2.57
CA ARG A 396 -10.94 12.41 2.50
C ARG A 396 -10.53 13.40 3.60
N HIS A 397 -11.51 14.07 4.22
CA HIS A 397 -11.27 14.99 5.33
C HIS A 397 -11.14 14.28 6.68
N LEU A 398 -11.26 12.95 6.76
CA LEU A 398 -10.92 12.21 7.98
C LEU A 398 -9.44 12.35 8.36
N GLU A 399 -8.58 12.44 7.34
CA GLU A 399 -7.14 12.59 7.47
C GLU A 399 -6.70 14.05 7.46
N LYS A 400 -5.57 14.33 8.10
CA LYS A 400 -4.91 15.64 7.96
C LYS A 400 -4.42 15.81 6.52
N PRO A 401 -4.57 17.02 5.95
CA PRO A 401 -4.04 17.28 4.63
C PRO A 401 -2.51 17.20 4.60
N GLY A 402 -1.97 16.62 3.52
CA GLY A 402 -0.54 16.42 3.32
C GLY A 402 0.12 17.49 2.45
N LEU A 403 1.41 17.75 2.69
CA LEU A 403 2.28 18.39 1.68
C LEU A 403 2.47 17.47 0.47
N SER A 404 2.65 16.18 0.75
CA SER A 404 2.69 15.11 -0.23
C SER A 404 1.60 14.07 0.06
N GLY A 405 1.33 13.18 -0.90
CA GLY A 405 0.24 12.22 -0.78
C GLY A 405 0.23 11.21 -1.91
N TRP A 406 -0.41 10.07 -1.68
CA TRP A 406 -0.46 8.97 -2.63
C TRP A 406 -1.01 9.39 -3.99
N ALA A 407 -2.10 10.15 -4.02
CA ALA A 407 -2.67 10.69 -5.25
C ALA A 407 -1.70 11.62 -6.01
N GLN A 408 -0.90 12.44 -5.32
CA GLN A 408 0.08 13.33 -5.97
C GLN A 408 1.21 12.56 -6.67
N ILE A 409 1.52 11.34 -6.21
CA ILE A 409 2.56 10.50 -6.81
C ILE A 409 2.07 9.81 -8.09
N TYR A 410 0.82 9.34 -8.08
CA TYR A 410 0.29 8.46 -9.14
C TYR A 410 -0.66 9.16 -10.12
N HIS A 411 -1.26 10.28 -9.73
CA HIS A 411 -2.17 11.05 -10.56
C HIS A 411 -1.56 12.39 -10.98
N LYS A 412 -0.76 12.36 -12.07
CA LYS A 412 -0.02 13.52 -12.58
C LYS A 412 -0.93 14.59 -13.21
N GLU A 413 -2.14 14.23 -13.61
CA GLU A 413 -3.09 15.11 -14.31
C GLU A 413 -4.15 15.73 -13.40
N ALA A 414 -4.01 15.57 -12.08
CA ALA A 414 -4.98 16.10 -11.13
C ALA A 414 -5.23 17.60 -11.38
N PRO A 415 -6.51 18.04 -11.48
CA PRO A 415 -6.83 19.41 -11.82
C PRO A 415 -6.24 20.35 -10.78
N HIS A 416 -5.62 21.41 -11.28
CA HIS A 416 -5.05 22.46 -10.46
C HIS A 416 -5.94 23.69 -10.59
N HIS A 417 -6.76 23.96 -9.55
CA HIS A 417 -7.54 25.20 -9.41
C HIS A 417 -8.71 25.38 -10.40
N LYS A 418 -9.06 24.35 -11.18
CA LYS A 418 -10.26 24.32 -12.01
C LYS A 418 -11.14 23.14 -11.62
N THR A 419 -12.44 23.30 -11.74
CA THR A 419 -13.41 22.23 -11.50
C THR A 419 -13.29 21.19 -12.60
N ASP A 420 -12.92 19.96 -12.24
CA ASP A 420 -12.93 18.79 -13.12
C ASP A 420 -13.34 17.60 -12.26
N ILE A 421 -14.61 17.19 -12.44
CA ILE A 421 -15.26 16.20 -11.59
C ILE A 421 -14.61 14.82 -11.80
N ASP A 422 -14.37 14.42 -13.04
CA ASP A 422 -13.91 13.05 -13.34
C ASP A 422 -12.45 12.85 -12.93
N LYS A 423 -11.58 13.83 -13.15
CA LYS A 423 -10.22 13.77 -12.60
C LYS A 423 -10.22 13.83 -11.08
N THR A 424 -11.16 14.55 -10.47
CA THR A 424 -11.29 14.58 -9.00
C THR A 424 -11.79 13.25 -8.45
N LYS A 425 -12.67 12.52 -9.14
CA LYS A 425 -13.03 11.13 -8.80
C LYS A 425 -11.81 10.21 -8.81
N ILE A 426 -10.97 10.31 -9.84
CA ILE A 426 -9.71 9.53 -9.93
C ILE A 426 -8.78 9.91 -8.76
N LYS A 427 -8.62 11.20 -8.47
CA LYS A 427 -7.83 11.66 -7.33
C LYS A 427 -8.37 11.08 -6.01
N LEU A 428 -9.68 11.13 -5.81
CA LEU A 428 -10.34 10.58 -4.62
C LEU A 428 -10.09 9.08 -4.51
N SER A 429 -10.12 8.31 -5.60
CA SER A 429 -9.83 6.87 -5.57
C SER A 429 -8.43 6.53 -5.01
N TYR A 430 -7.44 7.38 -5.26
CA TYR A 430 -6.10 7.25 -4.67
C TYR A 430 -6.06 7.71 -3.21
N ASP A 431 -6.79 8.78 -2.88
CA ASP A 431 -6.93 9.22 -1.49
C ASP A 431 -7.61 8.13 -0.63
N LEU A 432 -8.63 7.43 -1.15
CA LEU A 432 -9.29 6.30 -0.49
C LEU A 432 -8.31 5.15 -0.19
N PHE A 433 -7.44 4.82 -1.16
CA PHE A 433 -6.40 3.81 -0.94
C PHE A 433 -5.48 4.20 0.20
N TYR A 434 -5.05 5.47 0.23
CA TYR A 434 -4.22 5.95 1.33
C TYR A 434 -4.96 5.90 2.67
N ILE A 435 -6.22 6.33 2.73
CA ILE A 435 -7.01 6.34 3.98
C ILE A 435 -7.21 4.91 4.50
N LYS A 436 -7.41 3.92 3.63
CA LYS A 436 -7.55 2.51 4.04
C LYS A 436 -6.22 1.89 4.49
N HIS A 437 -5.10 2.28 3.90
CA HIS A 437 -3.78 1.62 4.09
C HIS A 437 -2.74 2.48 4.79
N HIS A 438 -3.16 3.58 5.41
CA HIS A 438 -2.24 4.50 6.04
C HIS A 438 -1.39 3.75 7.06
N SER A 439 -0.08 3.88 6.91
CA SER A 439 0.90 3.14 7.70
C SER A 439 2.24 3.82 7.53
N PHE A 440 3.13 3.64 8.51
CA PHE A 440 4.46 4.24 8.47
C PHE A 440 5.25 3.83 7.22
N ILE A 441 5.09 2.59 6.77
CA ILE A 441 5.75 2.08 5.56
C ILE A 441 5.19 2.78 4.31
N LEU A 442 3.88 2.98 4.24
CA LEU A 442 3.26 3.70 3.12
C LEU A 442 3.69 5.17 3.09
N ASP A 443 3.74 5.83 4.25
CA ASP A 443 4.23 7.21 4.39
C ASP A 443 5.68 7.34 3.92
N LEU A 444 6.56 6.43 4.36
CA LEU A 444 7.96 6.41 3.94
C LEU A 444 8.07 6.19 2.42
N LYS A 445 7.27 5.27 1.86
CA LYS A 445 7.22 5.03 0.41
C LYS A 445 6.78 6.28 -0.36
N ILE A 446 5.79 7.01 0.16
CA ILE A 446 5.36 8.29 -0.43
C ILE A 446 6.50 9.28 -0.36
N ALA A 447 7.08 9.53 0.82
CA ALA A 447 8.19 10.47 1.00
C ALA A 447 9.38 10.21 0.08
N LEU A 448 9.83 8.95 -0.03
CA LEU A 448 10.93 8.57 -0.94
C LEU A 448 10.58 8.80 -2.41
N LYS A 449 9.34 8.51 -2.82
CA LYS A 449 8.87 8.79 -4.18
C LYS A 449 8.77 10.29 -4.43
N THR A 450 8.34 11.08 -3.46
CA THR A 450 8.31 12.55 -3.55
C THR A 450 9.71 13.10 -3.75
N LEU A 451 10.68 12.67 -2.93
CA LEU A 451 12.08 13.06 -3.09
C LEU A 451 12.59 12.68 -4.50
N LYS A 452 12.30 11.46 -4.96
CA LYS A 452 12.67 11.04 -6.33
C LYS A 452 12.05 11.96 -7.39
N ILE A 453 10.77 12.34 -7.27
CA ILE A 453 10.10 13.23 -8.22
C ILE A 453 10.71 14.64 -8.19
N LEU A 454 11.07 15.14 -7.01
CA LEU A 454 11.69 16.47 -6.84
C LEU A 454 13.11 16.51 -7.41
N PHE A 455 13.95 15.50 -7.14
CA PHE A 455 15.33 15.43 -7.63
C PHE A 455 15.46 15.03 -9.09
N PHE A 456 14.65 14.06 -9.55
CA PHE A 456 14.70 13.53 -10.92
C PHE A 456 13.58 14.08 -11.79
N ARG A 457 13.17 15.33 -11.53
CA ARG A 457 12.20 16.04 -12.36
C ARG A 457 12.79 16.17 -13.77
N LYS A 458 12.57 15.16 -14.63
CA LYS A 458 12.86 15.23 -16.06
C LYS A 458 12.09 16.44 -16.55
N SER A 459 12.84 17.46 -16.96
CA SER A 459 12.33 18.53 -17.81
C SER A 459 11.72 17.85 -19.03
N PHE A 460 10.39 17.80 -19.08
CA PHE A 460 9.64 17.59 -20.30
C PHE A 460 8.97 18.90 -20.62
#